data_AF-A0A2V7PJY4-F1
#
_entry.id   AF-A0A2V7PJY4-F1
#
_cell.length_a   1.000
_cell.length_b   1.000
_cell.length_c   1.000
_cell.angle_alpha   90.00
_cell.angle_beta   90.00
_cell.angle_gamma   90.00
#
_symmetry.space_group_name_H-M   'P 1'
#
loop_
_entity.id
_entity.type
_entity.pdbx_description
1 polymer ?
#
loop_
_entity_poly.entity_id
_entity_poly.type
_entity_poly.pdbx_seq_one_letter_code
_entity_poly.pdbx_strand_id
1 'polypeptide(L)'
;MLMRKLLLQLDSSRLPSVFDQVVAYDAGADVVMSYGGVAEADVRDLIYGCLFTRGPKDLHNTAVWIGGSNMAAGEQLLAVAVDVMFPPFRVSIMLDSNGSNTTAVAAVVKIEQTLGDLKGKKAVVLGGTGPVGQRVAGLLAKDGALVTLSSRRAEQAEKARQFVNARFNVRIDCATYADASQLAQILDGATIMLNAGAAGIQMVAKAAWTKHKTLKVAVDLNAVPPLGLEGVELNDAGVVRDGVTTFGAFGVGNFKTKLHKECIGRLFTRNDLVLDAEAIADVARELVAPKS
;
A
#
# COMPACT_ATOMS: atom_id res chain seq x y z
N MET A 1 -29.64 -9.06 -21.22
CA MET A 1 -28.18 -9.30 -21.24
C MET A 1 -27.60 -8.75 -19.95
N LEU A 2 -26.66 -9.45 -19.32
CA LEU A 2 -25.93 -8.90 -18.17
C LEU A 2 -25.15 -7.65 -18.64
N MET A 3 -25.16 -6.57 -17.86
CA MET A 3 -24.37 -5.38 -18.21
C MET A 3 -22.88 -5.66 -18.03
N ARG A 4 -22.05 -5.17 -18.96
CA ARG A 4 -20.60 -5.30 -18.88
C ARG A 4 -20.03 -4.46 -17.73
N LYS A 5 -19.08 -5.03 -16.99
CA LYS A 5 -18.27 -4.37 -15.97
C LYS A 5 -17.16 -3.54 -16.63
N LEU A 6 -17.30 -2.22 -16.59
CA LEU A 6 -16.39 -1.27 -17.21
C LEU A 6 -15.48 -0.68 -16.13
N LEU A 7 -14.16 -0.89 -16.26
CA LEU A 7 -13.18 -0.26 -15.39
C LEU A 7 -12.49 0.88 -16.14
N LEU A 8 -12.66 2.11 -15.68
CA LEU A 8 -11.88 3.26 -16.14
C LEU A 8 -10.55 3.29 -15.38
N GLN A 9 -9.43 3.08 -16.06
CA GLN A 9 -8.10 3.23 -15.48
C GLN A 9 -7.55 4.62 -15.81
N LEU A 10 -7.29 5.41 -14.75
CA LEU A 10 -6.67 6.72 -14.81
C LEU A 10 -5.22 6.60 -14.30
N ASP A 11 -4.25 6.67 -15.20
CA ASP A 11 -2.84 6.56 -14.85
C ASP A 11 -2.15 7.92 -15.00
N SER A 12 -1.52 8.39 -13.91
CA SER A 12 -0.78 9.66 -13.93
C SER A 12 0.51 9.56 -14.77
N SER A 13 0.98 8.35 -15.07
CA SER A 13 2.15 8.10 -15.92
C SER A 13 1.73 8.14 -17.38
N ARG A 14 2.65 8.57 -18.26
CA ARG A 14 2.41 8.66 -19.71
C ARG A 14 1.78 7.39 -20.32
N LEU A 15 2.23 6.22 -19.87
CA LEU A 15 1.68 4.93 -20.29
C LEU A 15 0.94 4.29 -19.11
N PRO A 16 -0.31 3.83 -19.30
CA PRO A 16 -1.00 3.06 -18.29
C PRO A 16 -0.26 1.78 -17.94
N SER A 17 -0.22 1.44 -16.66
CA SER A 17 0.39 0.21 -16.17
C SER A 17 -0.25 -1.03 -16.79
N VAL A 18 0.57 -1.88 -17.41
CA VAL A 18 0.15 -3.20 -17.93
C VAL A 18 -0.12 -4.18 -16.78
N PHE A 19 0.67 -4.12 -15.71
CA PHE A 19 0.44 -4.92 -14.50
C PHE A 19 -0.98 -4.72 -14.00
N ASP A 20 -1.40 -3.46 -13.97
CA ASP A 20 -2.69 -3.06 -13.48
C ASP A 20 -3.81 -3.62 -14.36
N GLN A 21 -3.72 -3.45 -15.68
CA GLN A 21 -4.68 -4.00 -16.63
C GLN A 21 -4.85 -5.52 -16.50
N VAL A 22 -3.75 -6.27 -16.37
CA VAL A 22 -3.80 -7.73 -16.18
C VAL A 22 -4.55 -8.10 -14.89
N VAL A 23 -4.23 -7.42 -13.78
CA VAL A 23 -4.93 -7.66 -12.50
C VAL A 23 -6.42 -7.33 -12.60
N ALA A 24 -6.80 -6.28 -13.31
CA ALA A 24 -8.20 -5.90 -13.50
C ALA A 24 -9.00 -6.97 -14.26
N TYR A 25 -8.46 -7.49 -15.36
CA TYR A 25 -9.11 -8.57 -16.11
C TYR A 25 -9.23 -9.85 -15.27
N ASP A 26 -8.15 -10.23 -14.58
CA ASP A 26 -8.15 -11.38 -13.67
C ASP A 26 -9.14 -11.23 -12.49
N ALA A 27 -9.51 -9.99 -12.15
CA ALA A 27 -10.46 -9.65 -11.10
C ALA A 27 -11.92 -9.57 -11.59
N GLY A 28 -12.15 -9.78 -12.89
CA GLY A 28 -13.49 -9.84 -13.47
C GLY A 28 -14.02 -8.53 -14.04
N ALA A 29 -13.15 -7.58 -14.41
CA ALA A 29 -13.53 -6.50 -15.32
C ALA A 29 -13.72 -7.06 -16.74
N ASP A 30 -14.81 -6.68 -17.42
CA ASP A 30 -15.06 -7.12 -18.80
C ASP A 30 -14.32 -6.24 -19.82
N VAL A 31 -14.16 -4.95 -19.50
CA VAL A 31 -13.45 -3.97 -20.32
C VAL A 31 -12.67 -3.04 -19.41
N VAL A 32 -11.39 -2.85 -19.72
CA VAL A 32 -10.54 -1.83 -19.09
C VAL A 32 -10.30 -0.70 -20.09
N MET A 33 -10.75 0.50 -19.74
CA MET A 33 -10.59 1.72 -20.53
C MET A 33 -9.44 2.53 -19.92
N SER A 34 -8.26 2.47 -20.55
CA SER A 34 -7.03 3.00 -19.95
C SER A 34 -6.59 4.32 -20.56
N TYR A 35 -6.37 5.32 -19.70
CA TYR A 35 -5.84 6.63 -20.06
C TYR A 35 -4.54 6.89 -19.29
N GLY A 36 -3.49 7.30 -20.00
CA GLY A 36 -2.20 7.64 -19.42
C GLY A 36 -1.93 9.14 -19.52
N GLY A 37 -1.08 9.65 -18.63
CA GLY A 37 -0.76 11.07 -18.53
C GLY A 37 -1.93 11.90 -18.02
N VAL A 38 -2.85 11.29 -17.26
CA VAL A 38 -4.04 11.96 -16.74
C VAL A 38 -3.62 13.03 -15.73
N ALA A 39 -4.07 14.26 -15.96
CA ALA A 39 -3.91 15.39 -15.04
C ALA A 39 -5.24 15.73 -14.35
N GLU A 40 -5.17 16.53 -13.28
CA GLU A 40 -6.35 16.94 -12.50
C GLU A 40 -7.46 17.56 -13.36
N ALA A 41 -7.09 18.32 -14.39
CA ALA A 41 -8.04 18.99 -15.29
C ALA A 41 -8.87 18.01 -16.14
N ASP A 42 -8.36 16.79 -16.39
CA ASP A 42 -9.02 15.79 -17.25
C ASP A 42 -10.04 14.95 -16.46
N VAL A 43 -9.85 14.83 -15.14
CA VAL A 43 -10.56 13.86 -14.30
C VAL A 43 -12.07 14.10 -14.32
N ARG A 44 -12.52 15.35 -14.25
CA ARG A 44 -13.96 15.67 -14.16
C ARG A 44 -14.75 15.06 -15.31
N ASP A 45 -14.33 15.32 -16.54
CA ASP A 45 -15.08 14.91 -17.72
C ASP A 45 -15.02 13.38 -17.90
N LEU A 46 -13.89 12.76 -17.54
CA LEU A 46 -13.74 11.30 -17.51
C LEU A 46 -14.71 10.65 -16.50
N ILE A 47 -14.83 11.21 -15.28
CA ILE A 47 -15.78 10.74 -14.28
C ILE A 47 -17.22 10.97 -14.73
N TYR A 48 -17.55 12.12 -15.31
CA TYR A 48 -18.88 12.38 -15.87
C TYR A 48 -19.29 11.38 -16.96
N GLY A 49 -18.32 10.93 -17.78
CA GLY A 49 -18.52 9.83 -18.71
C GLY A 49 -18.94 8.51 -18.02
N CYS A 50 -18.44 8.25 -16.81
CA CYS A 50 -18.88 7.11 -15.99
C CYS A 50 -20.26 7.32 -15.35
N LEU A 51 -20.57 8.55 -14.91
CA LEU A 51 -21.79 8.87 -14.15
C LEU A 51 -23.04 8.98 -15.02
N PHE A 52 -22.96 9.62 -16.18
CA PHE A 52 -24.15 9.99 -16.96
C PHE A 52 -24.49 9.04 -18.11
N THR A 53 -23.79 7.91 -18.21
CA THR A 53 -24.00 6.89 -19.26
C THR A 53 -24.84 5.71 -18.81
N ARG A 54 -25.17 5.60 -17.51
CA ARG A 54 -25.96 4.51 -16.92
C ARG A 54 -26.95 5.05 -15.88
N GLY A 55 -28.07 4.35 -15.71
CA GLY A 55 -29.02 4.67 -14.64
C GLY A 55 -28.41 4.39 -13.26
N PRO A 56 -28.85 5.09 -12.19
CA PRO A 56 -28.26 4.94 -10.85
C PRO A 56 -28.17 3.51 -10.31
N LYS A 57 -29.16 2.67 -10.63
CA LYS A 57 -29.18 1.25 -10.23
C LYS A 57 -28.08 0.42 -10.91
N ASP A 58 -27.60 0.86 -12.06
CA ASP A 58 -26.64 0.14 -12.89
C ASP A 58 -25.20 0.67 -12.77
N LEU A 59 -25.01 1.78 -12.04
CA LEU A 59 -23.69 2.42 -11.86
C LEU A 59 -22.66 1.51 -11.17
N HIS A 60 -23.10 0.51 -10.41
CA HIS A 60 -22.20 -0.50 -9.84
C HIS A 60 -21.48 -1.35 -10.92
N ASN A 61 -21.94 -1.33 -12.17
CA ASN A 61 -21.24 -1.98 -13.27
C ASN A 61 -20.13 -1.11 -13.87
N THR A 62 -19.94 0.13 -13.40
CA THR A 62 -18.84 1.02 -13.79
C THR A 62 -18.00 1.35 -12.56
N ALA A 63 -16.69 1.24 -12.69
CA ALA A 63 -15.76 1.55 -11.61
C ALA A 63 -14.57 2.34 -12.14
N VAL A 64 -13.84 2.97 -11.22
CA VAL A 64 -12.65 3.77 -11.52
C VAL A 64 -11.46 3.21 -10.74
N TRP A 65 -10.31 3.17 -11.39
CA TRP A 65 -9.05 2.86 -10.75
C TRP A 65 -8.00 3.91 -11.11
N ILE A 66 -7.41 4.53 -10.09
CA ILE A 66 -6.32 5.46 -10.20
C ILE A 66 -4.99 4.76 -9.91
N GLY A 67 -4.10 4.78 -10.89
CA GLY A 67 -2.79 4.14 -10.86
C GLY A 67 -1.64 5.13 -11.00
N GLY A 68 -0.56 4.67 -11.64
CA GLY A 68 0.61 5.46 -11.96
C GLY A 68 1.74 5.45 -10.94
N SER A 69 2.82 6.12 -11.29
CA SER A 69 4.10 6.04 -10.57
C SER A 69 4.29 7.10 -9.48
N ASN A 70 3.42 8.12 -9.44
CA ASN A 70 3.50 9.21 -8.46
C ASN A 70 2.27 9.17 -7.54
N MET A 71 2.50 8.80 -6.28
CA MET A 71 1.42 8.68 -5.29
C MET A 71 0.72 10.01 -5.00
N ALA A 72 1.47 11.12 -4.95
CA ALA A 72 0.87 12.44 -4.69
C ALA A 72 -0.04 12.87 -5.85
N ALA A 73 0.35 12.57 -7.10
CA ALA A 73 -0.53 12.78 -8.25
C ALA A 73 -1.77 11.88 -8.16
N GLY A 74 -1.60 10.60 -7.80
CA GLY A 74 -2.73 9.68 -7.59
C GLY A 74 -3.72 10.17 -6.51
N GLU A 75 -3.22 10.71 -5.39
CA GLU A 75 -4.05 11.32 -4.34
C GLU A 75 -4.82 12.54 -4.86
N GLN A 76 -4.20 13.39 -5.69
CA GLN A 76 -4.87 14.54 -6.32
C GLN A 76 -5.98 14.10 -7.27
N LEU A 77 -5.70 13.13 -8.15
CA LEU A 77 -6.71 12.58 -9.05
C LEU A 77 -7.88 11.97 -8.26
N LEU A 78 -7.61 11.27 -7.15
CA LEU A 78 -8.65 10.68 -6.31
C LEU A 78 -9.53 11.76 -5.67
N ALA A 79 -8.91 12.82 -5.14
CA ALA A 79 -9.62 13.93 -4.52
C ALA A 79 -10.59 14.59 -5.53
N VAL A 80 -10.11 14.91 -6.74
CA VAL A 80 -10.96 15.48 -7.80
C VAL A 80 -12.06 14.52 -8.22
N ALA A 81 -11.74 13.23 -8.38
CA ALA A 81 -12.72 12.23 -8.79
C ALA A 81 -13.86 12.07 -7.78
N VAL A 82 -13.56 12.10 -6.48
CA VAL A 82 -14.57 12.02 -5.41
C VAL A 82 -15.38 13.32 -5.33
N ASP A 83 -14.74 14.49 -5.46
CA ASP A 83 -15.38 15.81 -5.35
C ASP A 83 -16.48 16.04 -6.40
N VAL A 84 -16.28 15.52 -7.62
CA VAL A 84 -17.24 15.70 -8.72
C VAL A 84 -18.44 14.73 -8.67
N MET A 85 -18.44 13.75 -7.75
CA MET A 85 -19.54 12.80 -7.57
C MET A 85 -20.59 13.33 -6.59
N PHE A 86 -21.87 13.08 -6.85
CA PHE A 86 -22.97 13.54 -6.00
C PHE A 86 -24.15 12.56 -6.03
N PRO A 87 -24.92 12.37 -4.93
CA PRO A 87 -26.01 11.41 -4.92
C PRO A 87 -27.09 11.71 -5.99
N PRO A 88 -27.66 10.68 -6.65
CA PRO A 88 -27.29 9.26 -6.60
C PRO A 88 -26.18 8.85 -7.59
N PHE A 89 -25.57 9.81 -8.28
CA PHE A 89 -24.54 9.61 -9.31
C PHE A 89 -23.15 9.45 -8.71
N ARG A 90 -22.81 8.20 -8.41
CA ARG A 90 -21.49 7.78 -7.93
C ARG A 90 -21.05 6.49 -8.62
N VAL A 91 -19.75 6.28 -8.71
CA VAL A 91 -19.12 5.00 -9.06
C VAL A 91 -18.06 4.67 -8.04
N SER A 92 -17.83 3.38 -7.79
CA SER A 92 -16.78 2.96 -6.88
C SER A 92 -15.40 3.27 -7.47
N ILE A 93 -14.47 3.68 -6.61
CA ILE A 93 -13.12 4.10 -7.01
C ILE A 93 -12.04 3.46 -6.12
N MET A 94 -10.90 3.10 -6.71
CA MET A 94 -9.71 2.62 -6.02
C MET A 94 -8.49 3.44 -6.38
N LEU A 95 -7.60 3.69 -5.40
CA LEU A 95 -6.26 4.27 -5.62
C LEU A 95 -5.18 3.25 -5.26
N ASP A 96 -4.29 2.94 -6.20
CA ASP A 96 -3.14 2.06 -5.94
C ASP A 96 -1.93 2.35 -6.86
N SER A 97 -1.42 3.57 -6.84
CA SER A 97 -0.25 3.99 -7.64
C SER A 97 0.96 3.07 -7.40
N ASN A 98 1.37 2.33 -8.43
CA ASN A 98 2.44 1.32 -8.41
C ASN A 98 2.31 0.29 -7.28
N GLY A 99 1.07 -0.07 -6.90
CA GLY A 99 0.85 -1.05 -5.85
C GLY A 99 1.16 -0.55 -4.43
N SER A 100 1.25 0.76 -4.24
CA SER A 100 1.69 1.35 -2.97
C SER A 100 0.76 1.03 -1.80
N ASN A 101 -0.56 1.19 -1.98
CA ASN A 101 -1.53 0.89 -0.95
C ASN A 101 -1.63 -0.62 -0.73
N THR A 102 -1.80 -1.41 -1.79
CA THR A 102 -1.99 -2.86 -1.65
C THR A 102 -0.77 -3.56 -1.06
N THR A 103 0.44 -3.12 -1.40
CA THR A 103 1.69 -3.68 -0.82
C THR A 103 1.83 -3.29 0.64
N ALA A 104 1.59 -2.02 0.99
CA ALA A 104 1.67 -1.56 2.37
C ALA A 104 0.66 -2.29 3.26
N VAL A 105 -0.60 -2.36 2.82
CA VAL A 105 -1.66 -3.07 3.53
C VAL A 105 -1.31 -4.55 3.68
N ALA A 106 -0.83 -5.21 2.62
CA ALA A 106 -0.45 -6.61 2.68
C ALA A 106 0.65 -6.85 3.73
N ALA A 107 1.65 -5.98 3.82
CA ALA A 107 2.71 -6.08 4.81
C ALA A 107 2.17 -5.86 6.24
N VAL A 108 1.36 -4.82 6.46
CA VAL A 108 0.78 -4.50 7.78
C VAL A 108 -0.12 -5.62 8.28
N VAL A 109 -1.02 -6.14 7.45
CA VAL A 109 -1.91 -7.24 7.84
C VAL A 109 -1.11 -8.50 8.18
N LYS A 110 0.00 -8.79 7.51
CA LYS A 110 0.87 -9.92 7.88
C LYS A 110 1.58 -9.71 9.22
N ILE A 111 1.96 -8.47 9.53
CA ILE A 111 2.47 -8.10 10.86
C ILE A 111 1.38 -8.29 11.92
N GLU A 112 0.16 -7.81 11.68
CA GLU A 112 -0.99 -8.00 12.58
C GLU A 112 -1.31 -9.48 12.83
N GLN A 113 -1.37 -10.29 11.77
CA GLN A 113 -1.61 -11.73 11.91
C GLN A 113 -0.54 -12.43 12.78
N THR A 114 0.68 -11.89 12.79
CA THR A 114 1.79 -12.45 13.56
C THR A 114 1.80 -11.98 15.01
N LEU A 115 1.46 -10.71 15.26
CA LEU A 115 1.64 -10.06 16.56
C LEU A 115 0.34 -9.80 17.33
N GLY A 116 -0.82 -9.96 16.67
CA GLY A 116 -2.12 -9.52 17.18
C GLY A 116 -2.23 -7.99 17.20
N ASP A 117 -2.80 -7.46 18.28
CA ASP A 117 -2.91 -6.02 18.54
C ASP A 117 -1.53 -5.34 18.47
N LEU A 118 -1.41 -4.26 17.69
CA LEU A 118 -0.17 -3.51 17.49
C LEU A 118 0.01 -2.35 18.47
N LYS A 119 -0.99 -2.08 19.32
CA LYS A 119 -0.97 -0.96 20.26
C LYS A 119 0.27 -0.97 21.16
N GLY A 120 1.02 0.13 21.13
CA GLY A 120 2.23 0.33 21.92
C GLY A 120 3.46 -0.46 21.44
N LYS A 121 3.35 -1.27 20.39
CA LYS A 121 4.50 -1.98 19.80
C LYS A 121 5.37 -1.00 19.02
N LYS A 122 6.69 -1.12 19.16
CA LYS A 122 7.63 -0.28 18.43
C LYS A 122 7.89 -0.83 17.04
N ALA A 123 7.67 -0.02 16.01
CA ALA A 123 7.88 -0.38 14.61
C ALA A 123 8.85 0.57 13.93
N VAL A 124 9.82 0.01 13.21
CA VAL A 124 10.79 0.77 12.42
C VAL A 124 10.57 0.51 10.94
N VAL A 125 10.36 1.58 10.17
CA VAL A 125 10.22 1.53 8.71
C VAL A 125 11.49 2.10 8.07
N LEU A 126 12.39 1.22 7.63
CA LEU A 126 13.65 1.59 7.02
C LEU A 126 13.46 2.05 5.57
N GLY A 127 14.09 3.17 5.21
CA GLY A 127 13.95 3.75 3.86
C GLY A 127 12.52 4.19 3.56
N GLY A 128 11.72 4.51 4.58
CA GLY A 128 10.28 4.65 4.47
C GLY A 128 9.77 5.90 3.76
N THR A 129 10.63 6.71 3.14
CA THR A 129 10.23 7.97 2.49
C THR A 129 9.52 7.77 1.15
N GLY A 130 9.55 6.57 0.57
CA GLY A 130 8.81 6.24 -0.64
C GLY A 130 7.32 5.94 -0.38
N PRO A 131 6.50 5.83 -1.43
CA PRO A 131 5.05 5.63 -1.29
C PRO A 131 4.65 4.48 -0.38
N VAL A 132 5.22 3.28 -0.60
CA VAL A 132 4.92 2.09 0.20
C VAL A 132 5.31 2.30 1.67
N GLY A 133 6.50 2.84 1.93
CA GLY A 133 6.98 3.07 3.29
C GLY A 133 6.13 4.08 4.07
N GLN A 134 5.69 5.16 3.42
CA GLN A 134 4.80 6.15 4.02
C GLN A 134 3.44 5.54 4.38
N ARG A 135 2.87 4.71 3.49
CA ARG A 135 1.61 4.00 3.74
C ARG A 135 1.73 2.98 4.87
N VAL A 136 2.81 2.20 4.90
CA VAL A 136 3.11 1.29 6.02
C VAL A 136 3.16 2.06 7.33
N ALA A 137 3.93 3.17 7.38
CA ALA A 137 4.09 3.95 8.60
C ALA A 137 2.77 4.53 9.09
N GLY A 138 1.95 5.07 8.18
CA GLY A 138 0.62 5.60 8.50
C GLY A 138 -0.33 4.55 9.04
N LEU A 139 -0.41 3.39 8.38
CA LEU A 139 -1.27 2.28 8.80
C LEU A 139 -0.87 1.71 10.16
N LEU A 140 0.42 1.39 10.36
CA LEU A 140 0.92 0.90 11.65
C LEU A 140 0.62 1.88 12.79
N ALA A 141 0.80 3.19 12.55
CA ALA A 141 0.51 4.21 13.55
C ALA A 141 -1.00 4.35 13.83
N LYS A 142 -1.84 4.21 12.79
CA LYS A 142 -3.30 4.19 12.93
C LYS A 142 -3.77 3.00 13.78
N ASP A 143 -3.07 1.88 13.69
CA ASP A 143 -3.30 0.68 14.50
C ASP A 143 -2.63 0.75 15.90
N GLY A 144 -2.09 1.91 16.27
CA GLY A 144 -1.59 2.20 17.61
C GLY A 144 -0.12 1.82 17.84
N ALA A 145 0.62 1.42 16.82
CA ALA A 145 2.07 1.20 16.94
C ALA A 145 2.83 2.52 17.15
N LEU A 146 3.96 2.44 17.86
CA LEU A 146 4.92 3.54 17.99
C LEU A 146 5.89 3.44 16.81
N VAL A 147 5.67 4.26 15.78
CA VAL A 147 6.37 4.15 14.50
C VAL A 147 7.54 5.13 14.39
N THR A 148 8.70 4.62 13.99
CA THR A 148 9.86 5.42 13.55
C THR A 148 10.13 5.15 12.08
N LEU A 149 9.99 6.18 11.24
CA LEU A 149 10.34 6.13 9.82
C LEU A 149 11.77 6.63 9.60
N SER A 150 12.60 5.89 8.86
CA SER A 150 13.99 6.29 8.61
C SER A 150 14.27 6.72 7.17
N SER A 151 15.26 7.60 7.02
CA SER A 151 15.85 7.98 5.74
C SER A 151 17.34 8.24 5.90
N ARG A 152 18.11 8.13 4.80
CA ARG A 152 19.53 8.54 4.78
C ARG A 152 19.73 10.03 5.02
N ARG A 153 18.71 10.85 4.76
CA ARG A 153 18.75 12.32 4.89
C ARG A 153 17.69 12.79 5.88
N ALA A 154 18.10 13.50 6.92
CA ALA A 154 17.23 14.01 7.97
C ALA A 154 16.04 14.81 7.41
N GLU A 155 16.29 15.71 6.47
CA GLU A 155 15.25 16.53 5.84
C GLU A 155 14.17 15.69 5.13
N GLN A 156 14.57 14.60 4.48
CA GLN A 156 13.62 13.72 3.78
C GLN A 156 12.81 12.86 4.76
N ALA A 157 13.43 12.44 5.87
CA ALA A 157 12.73 11.75 6.94
C ALA A 157 11.65 12.67 7.56
N GLU A 158 12.00 13.93 7.81
CA GLU A 158 11.10 14.93 8.38
C GLU A 158 9.94 15.29 7.43
N LYS A 159 10.22 15.48 6.13
CA LYS A 159 9.16 15.69 5.12
C LYS A 159 8.19 14.50 5.07
N ALA A 160 8.71 13.27 5.08
CA ALA A 160 7.87 12.08 5.10
C ALA A 160 7.05 11.97 6.39
N ARG A 161 7.63 12.30 7.55
CA ARG A 161 6.93 12.35 8.84
C ARG A 161 5.76 13.32 8.81
N GLN A 162 5.97 14.54 8.33
CA GLN A 162 4.93 15.57 8.21
C GLN A 162 3.81 15.11 7.29
N PHE A 163 4.16 14.56 6.13
CA PHE A 163 3.20 14.04 5.17
C PHE A 163 2.35 12.91 5.76
N VAL A 164 2.98 11.89 6.38
CA VAL A 164 2.27 10.76 6.97
C VAL A 164 1.35 11.22 8.11
N ASN A 165 1.85 12.09 8.99
CA ASN A 165 1.05 12.63 10.08
C ASN A 165 -0.19 13.37 9.57
N ALA A 166 -0.04 14.18 8.53
CA ALA A 166 -1.16 14.91 7.93
C ALA A 166 -2.15 13.98 7.21
N ARG A 167 -1.67 13.08 6.33
CA ARG A 167 -2.52 12.20 5.51
C ARG A 167 -3.31 11.21 6.37
N PHE A 168 -2.72 10.66 7.42
CA PHE A 168 -3.34 9.62 8.24
C PHE A 168 -3.91 10.14 9.58
N ASN A 169 -3.68 11.42 9.91
CA ASN A 169 -4.01 12.00 11.21
C ASN A 169 -3.41 11.18 12.38
N VAL A 170 -2.11 10.92 12.31
CA VAL A 170 -1.34 10.14 13.27
C VAL A 170 -0.10 10.90 13.72
N ARG A 171 0.62 10.35 14.71
CA ARG A 171 1.94 10.81 15.12
C ARG A 171 2.96 9.69 14.97
N ILE A 172 3.90 9.88 14.04
CA ILE A 172 5.10 9.05 13.94
C ILE A 172 6.34 9.88 14.29
N ASP A 173 7.41 9.19 14.69
CA ASP A 173 8.75 9.72 14.81
C ASP A 173 9.56 9.44 13.53
N CYS A 174 10.70 10.12 13.38
CA CYS A 174 11.62 9.83 12.29
C CYS A 174 13.07 9.81 12.74
N ALA A 175 13.91 9.05 12.03
CA ALA A 175 15.33 8.94 12.32
C ALA A 175 16.18 9.06 11.05
N THR A 176 17.40 9.57 11.21
CA THR A 176 18.42 9.50 10.15
C THR A 176 19.12 8.14 10.22
N TYR A 177 19.10 7.39 9.11
CA TYR A 177 19.82 6.14 8.92
C TYR A 177 20.76 6.30 7.73
N ALA A 178 21.88 7.00 7.95
CA ALA A 178 22.91 7.27 6.95
C ALA A 178 23.86 6.07 6.79
N ASP A 179 24.16 5.37 7.89
CA ASP A 179 25.06 4.22 7.91
C ASP A 179 24.70 3.22 9.04
N ALA A 180 25.32 2.05 8.97
CA ALA A 180 25.02 0.92 9.85
C ALA A 180 25.28 1.18 11.35
N SER A 181 26.10 2.17 11.71
CA SER A 181 26.40 2.48 13.13
C SER A 181 25.16 2.98 13.89
N GLN A 182 24.21 3.59 13.17
CA GLN A 182 22.98 4.14 13.75
C GLN A 182 21.89 3.09 13.96
N LEU A 183 22.02 1.91 13.34
CA LEU A 183 20.98 0.89 13.32
C LEU A 183 20.61 0.41 14.73
N ALA A 184 21.60 0.20 15.59
CA ALA A 184 21.37 -0.29 16.96
C ALA A 184 20.47 0.66 17.77
N GLN A 185 20.67 1.97 17.61
CA GLN A 185 19.84 3.00 18.24
C GLN A 185 18.45 3.05 17.62
N ILE A 186 18.35 2.95 16.29
CA ILE A 186 17.07 2.98 15.57
C ILE A 186 16.19 1.78 15.95
N LEU A 187 16.79 0.60 16.10
CA LEU A 187 16.10 -0.64 16.47
C LEU A 187 15.91 -0.81 17.99
N ASP A 188 16.23 0.20 18.81
CA ASP A 188 16.14 0.06 20.27
C ASP A 188 14.70 -0.19 20.76
N GLY A 189 14.51 -1.37 21.35
CA GLY A 189 13.20 -1.88 21.76
C GLY A 189 12.24 -2.19 20.60
N ALA A 190 12.69 -2.11 19.34
CA ALA A 190 11.85 -2.39 18.19
C ALA A 190 11.37 -3.85 18.23
N THR A 191 10.07 -4.03 17.97
CA THR A 191 9.43 -5.34 17.82
C THR A 191 9.16 -5.69 16.36
N ILE A 192 9.05 -4.66 15.51
CA ILE A 192 8.77 -4.77 14.07
C ILE A 192 9.85 -3.99 13.33
N MET A 193 10.48 -4.62 12.33
CA MET A 193 11.35 -3.97 11.37
C MET A 193 10.81 -4.23 9.97
N LEU A 194 10.58 -3.18 9.19
CA LEU A 194 10.17 -3.29 7.79
C LEU A 194 11.13 -2.50 6.92
N ASN A 195 11.67 -3.15 5.89
CA ASN A 195 12.44 -2.49 4.84
C ASN A 195 11.54 -2.09 3.67
N ALA A 196 11.49 -0.78 3.40
CA ALA A 196 10.89 -0.17 2.22
C ALA A 196 11.93 0.61 1.40
N GLY A 197 13.22 0.28 1.57
CA GLY A 197 14.34 0.88 0.86
C GLY A 197 14.34 0.62 -0.65
N ALA A 198 15.24 1.31 -1.36
CA ALA A 198 15.36 1.18 -2.80
C ALA A 198 15.76 -0.24 -3.23
N ALA A 199 15.35 -0.62 -4.43
CA ALA A 199 15.68 -1.90 -5.05
C ALA A 199 17.20 -2.10 -5.15
N GLY A 200 17.67 -3.32 -4.85
CA GLY A 200 19.09 -3.68 -4.96
C GLY A 200 20.00 -3.05 -3.90
N ILE A 201 19.44 -2.53 -2.80
CA ILE A 201 20.20 -1.95 -1.71
C ILE A 201 19.99 -2.79 -0.44
N GLN A 202 21.07 -3.39 0.05
CA GLN A 202 21.07 -4.03 1.37
C GLN A 202 21.12 -2.96 2.46
N MET A 203 20.06 -2.92 3.27
CA MET A 203 19.86 -1.94 4.34
C MET A 203 20.39 -2.45 5.68
N VAL A 204 20.30 -3.75 5.94
CA VAL A 204 20.67 -4.35 7.22
C VAL A 204 21.37 -5.69 7.01
N ALA A 205 22.56 -5.84 7.58
CA ALA A 205 23.29 -7.11 7.63
C ALA A 205 22.65 -8.09 8.62
N LYS A 206 22.77 -9.40 8.37
CA LYS A 206 22.10 -10.45 9.16
C LYS A 206 22.45 -10.35 10.64
N ALA A 207 23.75 -10.25 10.91
CA ALA A 207 24.28 -10.17 12.27
C ALA A 207 23.80 -8.94 13.05
N ALA A 208 23.30 -7.90 12.38
CA ALA A 208 22.81 -6.70 13.03
C ALA A 208 21.40 -6.90 13.57
N TRP A 209 20.50 -7.55 12.82
CA TRP A 209 19.10 -7.73 13.25
C TRP A 209 18.87 -8.99 14.09
N THR A 210 19.63 -10.06 13.90
CA THR A 210 19.48 -11.30 14.70
C THR A 210 19.92 -11.17 16.16
N LYS A 211 20.71 -10.13 16.49
CA LYS A 211 21.14 -9.84 17.87
C LYS A 211 20.09 -9.06 18.68
N HIS A 212 19.07 -8.50 18.04
CA HIS A 212 18.05 -7.70 18.72
C HIS A 212 16.98 -8.60 19.35
N LYS A 213 17.10 -8.82 20.67
CA LYS A 213 16.22 -9.71 21.46
C LYS A 213 14.73 -9.34 21.42
N THR A 214 14.40 -8.08 21.17
CA THR A 214 13.02 -7.58 21.15
C THR A 214 12.35 -7.78 19.80
N LEU A 215 13.11 -7.93 18.72
CA LEU A 215 12.56 -8.05 17.37
C LEU A 215 11.75 -9.34 17.25
N LYS A 216 10.54 -9.23 16.71
CA LYS A 216 9.61 -10.35 16.52
C LYS A 216 9.21 -10.54 15.06
N VAL A 217 9.14 -9.45 14.28
CA VAL A 217 8.82 -9.51 12.86
C VAL A 217 9.81 -8.68 12.06
N ALA A 218 10.29 -9.26 10.96
CA ALA A 218 11.11 -8.59 9.96
C ALA A 218 10.47 -8.74 8.57
N VAL A 219 10.23 -7.64 7.88
CA VAL A 219 9.64 -7.62 6.53
C VAL A 219 10.61 -6.97 5.57
N ASP A 220 10.91 -7.61 4.45
CA ASP A 220 11.68 -7.03 3.35
C ASP A 220 10.81 -6.91 2.10
N LEU A 221 10.58 -5.67 1.65
CA LEU A 221 9.83 -5.40 0.43
C LEU A 221 10.73 -5.26 -0.81
N ASN A 222 12.06 -5.35 -0.65
CA ASN A 222 12.97 -5.34 -1.78
C ASN A 222 12.97 -6.72 -2.47
N ALA A 223 12.61 -6.76 -3.75
CA ALA A 223 12.63 -7.97 -4.57
C ALA A 223 13.90 -8.12 -5.43
N VAL A 224 14.79 -7.13 -5.42
CA VAL A 224 15.96 -7.06 -6.30
C VAL A 224 17.23 -7.28 -5.47
N PRO A 225 18.05 -8.30 -5.80
CA PRO A 225 19.32 -8.54 -5.13
C PRO A 225 20.34 -7.39 -5.28
N PRO A 226 21.17 -7.14 -4.24
CA PRO A 226 21.08 -7.70 -2.90
C PRO A 226 19.78 -7.25 -2.21
N LEU A 227 19.15 -8.18 -1.47
CA LEU A 227 17.93 -7.90 -0.72
C LEU A 227 18.21 -6.89 0.40
N GLY A 228 17.17 -6.24 0.89
CA GLY A 228 17.29 -5.20 1.90
C GLY A 228 17.69 -5.72 3.28
N LEU A 229 17.16 -6.87 3.67
CA LEU A 229 17.46 -7.53 4.93
C LEU A 229 18.21 -8.83 4.64
N GLU A 230 19.51 -8.84 4.91
CA GLU A 230 20.32 -10.04 4.71
C GLU A 230 19.81 -11.18 5.61
N GLY A 231 19.60 -12.36 5.00
CA GLY A 231 19.07 -13.55 5.67
C GLY A 231 17.54 -13.70 5.62
N VAL A 232 16.80 -12.70 5.13
CA VAL A 232 15.39 -12.84 4.71
C VAL A 232 15.37 -13.30 3.26
N GLU A 233 14.52 -14.29 2.94
CA GLU A 233 14.38 -14.80 1.57
C GLU A 233 13.15 -14.21 0.88
N LEU A 234 13.18 -14.07 -0.45
CA LEU A 234 12.07 -13.51 -1.24
C LEU A 234 10.71 -14.14 -0.93
N ASN A 235 10.68 -15.47 -0.76
CA ASN A 235 9.47 -16.26 -0.55
C ASN A 235 9.10 -16.45 0.92
N ASP A 236 9.84 -15.84 1.85
CA ASP A 236 9.48 -15.94 3.27
C ASP A 236 8.07 -15.39 3.47
N ALA A 237 7.19 -16.22 4.04
CA ALA A 237 5.79 -15.89 4.28
C ALA A 237 5.42 -16.36 5.70
N GLY A 238 6.03 -15.73 6.70
CA GLY A 238 5.89 -16.12 8.11
C GLY A 238 6.90 -17.18 8.54
N VAL A 239 8.04 -17.26 7.87
CA VAL A 239 9.11 -18.21 8.20
C VAL A 239 9.86 -17.72 9.44
N VAL A 240 10.11 -18.57 10.42
CA VAL A 240 10.89 -18.17 11.61
C VAL A 240 12.37 -18.33 11.33
N ARG A 241 13.13 -17.25 11.44
CA ARG A 241 14.59 -17.20 11.29
C ARG A 241 15.20 -16.52 12.49
N ASP A 242 16.11 -17.21 13.19
CA ASP A 242 16.80 -16.67 14.36
C ASP A 242 15.82 -16.12 15.44
N GLY A 243 14.65 -16.75 15.59
CA GLY A 243 13.60 -16.34 16.54
C GLY A 243 12.70 -15.17 16.10
N VAL A 244 12.85 -14.70 14.86
CA VAL A 244 12.05 -13.61 14.26
C VAL A 244 11.24 -14.18 13.10
N THR A 245 9.95 -13.83 13.03
CA THR A 245 9.11 -14.18 11.89
C THR A 245 9.41 -13.25 10.71
N THR A 246 9.81 -13.82 9.58
CA THR A 246 10.25 -13.09 8.40
C THR A 246 9.24 -13.14 7.26
N PHE A 247 9.17 -12.04 6.52
CA PHE A 247 8.42 -11.92 5.28
C PHE A 247 9.28 -11.29 4.20
N GLY A 248 9.39 -11.94 3.04
CA GLY A 248 10.07 -11.41 1.87
C GLY A 248 9.10 -10.79 0.87
N ALA A 249 9.64 -10.15 -0.15
CA ALA A 249 8.87 -9.38 -1.12
C ALA A 249 7.83 -10.21 -1.87
N PHE A 250 8.12 -11.48 -2.20
CA PHE A 250 7.15 -12.38 -2.85
C PHE A 250 6.18 -13.00 -1.85
N GLY A 251 6.61 -13.28 -0.62
CA GLY A 251 5.71 -13.70 0.46
C GLY A 251 4.61 -12.66 0.73
N VAL A 252 4.97 -11.37 0.77
CA VAL A 252 4.00 -10.26 0.83
C VAL A 252 3.27 -10.09 -0.50
N GLY A 253 4.00 -10.13 -1.62
CA GLY A 253 3.50 -9.91 -2.97
C GLY A 253 2.39 -10.87 -3.42
N ASN A 254 2.44 -12.12 -2.96
CA ASN A 254 1.40 -13.11 -3.21
C ASN A 254 0.06 -12.69 -2.58
N PHE A 255 0.09 -12.25 -1.31
CA PHE A 255 -1.12 -11.75 -0.66
C PHE A 255 -1.57 -10.40 -1.23
N LYS A 256 -0.63 -9.49 -1.51
CA LYS A 256 -0.89 -8.21 -2.20
C LYS A 256 -1.67 -8.40 -3.49
N THR A 257 -1.26 -9.36 -4.32
CA THR A 257 -1.94 -9.64 -5.60
C THR A 257 -3.36 -10.16 -5.40
N LYS A 258 -3.59 -11.04 -4.41
CA LYS A 258 -4.93 -11.51 -4.04
C LYS A 258 -5.81 -10.36 -3.54
N LEU A 259 -5.28 -9.53 -2.64
CA LEU A 259 -5.96 -8.35 -2.11
C LEU A 259 -6.33 -7.36 -3.21
N HIS A 260 -5.42 -7.11 -4.14
CA HIS A 260 -5.66 -6.22 -5.26
C HIS A 260 -6.83 -6.70 -6.13
N LYS A 261 -6.85 -8.00 -6.48
CA LYS A 261 -7.95 -8.60 -7.24
C LYS A 261 -9.29 -8.50 -6.49
N GLU A 262 -9.27 -8.75 -5.18
CA GLU A 262 -10.46 -8.61 -4.34
C GLU A 262 -10.99 -7.16 -4.36
N CYS A 263 -10.12 -6.17 -4.18
CA CYS A 263 -10.52 -4.76 -4.22
C CYS A 263 -11.18 -4.40 -5.56
N ILE A 264 -10.59 -4.79 -6.70
CA ILE A 264 -11.19 -4.55 -8.02
C ILE A 264 -12.55 -5.24 -8.15
N GLY A 265 -12.67 -6.49 -7.72
CA GLY A 265 -13.94 -7.22 -7.73
C GLY A 265 -15.02 -6.49 -6.92
N ARG A 266 -14.66 -5.98 -5.73
CA ARG A 266 -15.56 -5.21 -4.85
C ARG A 266 -16.05 -3.91 -5.46
N LEU A 267 -15.25 -3.24 -6.30
CA LEU A 267 -15.69 -2.02 -6.98
C LEU A 267 -16.97 -2.24 -7.79
N PHE A 268 -17.23 -3.46 -8.26
CA PHE A 268 -18.43 -3.79 -9.04
C PHE A 268 -19.62 -4.27 -8.18
N THR A 269 -19.48 -4.34 -6.86
CA THR A 269 -20.55 -4.80 -5.95
C THR A 269 -21.43 -3.66 -5.45
N ARG A 270 -20.92 -2.44 -5.55
CA ARG A 270 -21.50 -1.19 -5.07
C ARG A 270 -21.05 -0.06 -5.99
N ASN A 271 -21.60 1.14 -5.83
CA ASN A 271 -21.21 2.30 -6.64
C ASN A 271 -20.73 3.48 -5.79
N ASP A 272 -20.40 3.24 -4.52
CA ASP A 272 -20.08 4.28 -3.53
C ASP A 272 -18.80 3.97 -2.73
N LEU A 273 -18.05 2.93 -3.12
CA LEU A 273 -16.80 2.57 -2.44
C LEU A 273 -15.68 3.53 -2.82
N VAL A 274 -14.91 3.95 -1.83
CA VAL A 274 -13.64 4.67 -2.02
C VAL A 274 -12.54 3.83 -1.37
N LEU A 275 -11.84 3.05 -2.18
CA LEU A 275 -10.80 2.14 -1.75
C LEU A 275 -9.42 2.81 -1.82
N ASP A 276 -9.09 3.54 -0.76
CA ASP A 276 -7.72 4.00 -0.44
C ASP A 276 -7.15 3.15 0.71
N ALA A 277 -5.93 3.44 1.18
CA ALA A 277 -5.15 2.64 2.13
C ALA A 277 -5.97 2.03 3.27
N GLU A 278 -6.83 2.81 3.92
CA GLU A 278 -7.57 2.36 5.10
C GLU A 278 -8.74 1.44 4.75
N ALA A 279 -9.50 1.75 3.70
CA ALA A 279 -10.56 0.85 3.22
C ALA A 279 -9.98 -0.43 2.60
N ILE A 280 -8.81 -0.35 1.96
CA ILE A 280 -8.07 -1.53 1.48
C ILE A 280 -7.60 -2.39 2.67
N ALA A 281 -7.20 -1.77 3.79
CA ALA A 281 -6.87 -2.50 5.03
C ALA A 281 -8.06 -3.26 5.59
N ASP A 282 -9.26 -2.67 5.58
CA ASP A 282 -10.48 -3.35 6.01
C ASP A 282 -10.79 -4.58 5.13
N VAL A 283 -10.70 -4.42 3.80
CA VAL A 283 -10.82 -5.55 2.85
C VAL A 283 -9.79 -6.65 3.14
N ALA A 284 -8.53 -6.26 3.41
CA ALA A 284 -7.47 -7.21 3.68
C ALA A 284 -7.69 -7.99 4.99
N ARG A 285 -8.17 -7.31 6.04
CA ARG A 285 -8.49 -7.94 7.33
C ARG A 285 -9.65 -8.93 7.19
N GLU A 286 -10.68 -8.61 6.41
CA GLU A 286 -11.75 -9.55 6.08
C GLU A 286 -11.24 -10.80 5.33
N LEU A 287 -10.31 -10.62 4.38
CA LEU A 287 -9.73 -11.73 3.62
C LEU A 287 -8.90 -12.70 4.45
N VAL A 288 -8.36 -12.25 5.59
CA VAL A 288 -7.52 -13.06 6.46
C VAL A 288 -8.22 -13.50 7.76
N ALA A 289 -9.43 -12.99 8.01
CA ALA A 289 -10.24 -13.43 9.13
C ALA A 289 -10.53 -14.94 9.00
N PRO A 290 -10.57 -15.69 10.12
CA PRO A 290 -10.99 -17.08 10.10
C PRO A 290 -12.37 -17.19 9.45
N LYS A 291 -12.53 -18.08 8.46
CA LYS A 291 -13.86 -18.41 7.95
C LYS A 291 -14.60 -19.14 9.08
N SER A 292 -15.67 -18.52 9.57
CA SER A 292 -16.65 -19.12 10.48
C SER A 292 -17.29 -20.35 9.87
#